data_AF-A0A7J8N7R8-F1
#
_entry.id   AF-A0A7J8N7R8-F1
#
_cell.length_a   1.000
_cell.length_b   1.000
_cell.length_c   1.000
_cell.angle_alpha   90.00
_cell.angle_beta   90.00
_cell.angle_gamma   90.00
#
_symmetry.space_group_name_H-M   'P 1'
#
loop_
_entity.id
_entity.type
_entity.pdbx_description
1 polymer ?
#
loop_
_entity_poly.entity_id
_entity_poly.type
_entity_poly.pdbx_seq_one_letter_code
_entity_poly.pdbx_strand_id
1 'polypeptide(L)'
;MGIFTELGVLYARYRYEKLMEHIKLFSTRLNIPKLIRACDEQQHWKELTYLYIQYDEFDNAATTVMNHSPEAWDHMQFKDIIVKVASVELYYKAVHFYLQEHPDLINDMLNVLALRVDHTRVVDIMRKAGHLRLVKPYMVAVQSNNVSAVNEALNEIYVEEEDYDRLRESIDLHDNFDQIGLAQKIEKHELLEMRRVAAYIYKKAGRWKQSIALSKKDKHYRDAMETASQSGERELAEELL
;
A
#
# COMPACT_ATOMS: atom_id res chain seq x y z
N MET A 1 26.06 36.46 9.67
CA MET A 1 25.09 35.46 10.15
C MET A 1 24.00 36.05 11.05
N GLY A 2 24.34 36.86 12.08
CA GLY A 2 23.34 37.41 13.00
C GLY A 2 22.25 38.28 12.36
N ILE A 3 22.62 39.24 11.50
CA ILE A 3 21.68 40.23 10.92
C ILE A 3 20.54 39.56 10.13
N PHE A 4 20.84 38.59 9.27
CA PHE A 4 19.82 37.89 8.49
C PHE A 4 18.90 37.04 9.36
N THR A 5 19.44 36.49 10.45
CA THR A 5 18.67 35.66 11.39
C THR A 5 17.70 36.53 12.20
N GLU A 6 18.18 37.63 12.80
CA GLU A 6 17.29 38.54 13.54
C GLU A 6 16.25 39.19 12.63
N LEU A 7 16.62 39.54 11.39
CA LEU A 7 15.65 40.03 10.40
C LEU A 7 14.58 38.98 10.07
N GLY A 8 14.96 37.71 9.96
CA GLY A 8 14.03 36.59 9.81
C GLY A 8 13.06 36.47 10.99
N VAL A 9 13.55 36.60 12.23
CA VAL A 9 12.70 36.59 13.44
C VAL A 9 11.74 37.78 13.44
N LEU A 10 12.18 38.96 13.00
CA LEU A 10 11.30 40.12 12.86
C LEU A 10 10.25 39.93 11.77
N TYR A 11 10.60 39.32 10.63
CA TYR A 11 9.63 38.97 9.59
C TYR A 11 8.59 37.98 10.12
N ALA A 12 8.99 36.96 10.87
CA ALA A 12 8.07 36.01 11.49
C ALA A 12 7.05 36.69 12.43
N ARG A 13 7.46 37.72 13.17
CA ARG A 13 6.58 38.40 14.14
C ARG A 13 5.73 39.52 13.55
N TYR A 14 6.24 40.25 12.56
CA TYR A 14 5.64 41.52 12.13
C TYR A 14 5.27 41.58 10.65
N ARG A 15 5.83 40.72 9.79
CA ARG A 15 5.54 40.72 8.34
C ARG A 15 5.84 39.36 7.71
N TYR A 16 4.94 38.41 7.94
CA TYR A 16 5.10 37.01 7.54
C TYR A 16 5.11 36.81 6.02
N GLU A 17 4.40 37.64 5.26
CA GLU A 17 4.33 37.55 3.78
C GLU A 17 5.70 37.54 3.08
N LYS A 18 6.72 38.18 3.68
CA LYS A 18 8.08 38.27 3.13
C LYS A 18 9.03 37.24 3.73
N LEU A 19 8.59 36.48 4.73
CA LEU A 19 9.44 35.54 5.46
C LEU A 19 9.96 34.43 4.55
N MET A 20 9.10 33.84 3.73
CA MET A 20 9.49 32.76 2.82
C MET A 20 10.53 33.22 1.79
N GLU A 21 10.35 34.41 1.20
CA GLU A 21 11.32 34.98 0.25
C GLU A 21 12.68 35.21 0.91
N HIS A 22 12.67 35.77 2.13
CA HIS A 22 13.89 35.99 2.91
C HIS A 22 14.61 34.69 3.22
N ILE A 23 13.89 33.65 3.64
CA ILE A 23 14.46 32.33 3.92
C ILE A 23 15.09 31.72 2.67
N LYS A 24 14.39 31.77 1.53
CA LYS A 24 14.89 31.23 0.25
C LYS A 24 16.16 31.95 -0.22
N LEU A 25 16.23 33.27 -0.09
CA LEU A 25 17.36 34.07 -0.55
C LEU A 25 18.60 33.92 0.33
N PHE A 26 18.43 33.73 1.64
CA PHE A 26 19.54 33.77 2.61
C PHE A 26 19.80 32.45 3.32
N SER A 27 19.26 31.32 2.84
CA SER A 27 19.34 29.99 3.49
C SER A 27 20.74 29.60 3.99
N THR A 28 21.80 29.92 3.24
CA THR A 28 23.20 29.61 3.59
C THR A 28 23.82 30.50 4.68
N ARG A 29 23.16 31.62 5.03
CA ARG A 29 23.67 32.64 5.97
C ARG A 29 22.80 32.82 7.22
N LEU A 30 21.81 31.94 7.40
CA LEU A 30 20.87 31.93 8.51
C LEU A 30 21.30 30.95 9.60
N ASN A 31 21.00 31.27 10.86
CA ASN A 31 20.97 30.27 11.92
C ASN A 31 19.60 29.58 11.90
N ILE A 32 19.55 28.42 11.23
CA ILE A 32 18.32 27.68 10.97
C ILE A 32 17.63 27.24 12.28
N PRO A 33 18.30 26.65 13.28
CA PRO A 33 17.65 26.26 14.54
C PRO A 33 16.97 27.41 15.28
N LYS A 34 17.57 28.61 15.27
CA LYS A 34 16.94 29.78 15.90
C LYS A 34 15.68 30.22 15.15
N LEU A 35 15.71 30.16 13.83
CA LEU A 35 14.58 30.55 12.99
C LEU A 35 13.45 29.52 13.03
N ILE A 36 13.76 28.23 13.14
CA ILE A 36 12.79 27.15 13.38
C ILE A 36 11.96 27.47 14.62
N ARG A 37 12.60 27.75 15.77
CA ARG A 37 11.88 28.11 17.00
C ARG A 37 10.99 29.33 16.83
N ALA A 38 11.48 30.36 16.14
CA ALA A 38 10.69 31.56 15.88
C ALA A 38 9.50 31.32 14.95
N CYS A 39 9.64 30.43 13.96
CA CYS A 39 8.54 30.05 13.07
C CYS A 39 7.54 29.14 13.77
N ASP A 40 7.99 28.25 14.65
CA ASP A 40 7.15 27.38 15.48
C ASP A 40 6.34 28.19 16.50
N GLU A 41 6.96 29.14 17.21
CA GLU A 41 6.29 30.09 18.12
C GLU A 41 5.21 30.93 17.43
N GLN A 42 5.40 31.25 16.15
CA GLN A 42 4.48 32.09 15.36
C GLN A 42 3.59 31.27 14.42
N GLN A 43 3.68 29.93 14.45
CA GLN A 43 2.85 29.00 13.67
C GLN A 43 2.95 29.18 12.14
N HIS A 44 4.13 29.55 11.62
CA HIS A 44 4.39 29.67 10.18
C HIS A 44 4.77 28.32 9.57
N TRP A 45 3.79 27.44 9.36
CA TRP A 45 4.03 26.03 9.02
C TRP A 45 4.70 25.81 7.66
N LYS A 46 4.38 26.63 6.65
CA LYS A 46 5.00 26.53 5.30
C LYS A 46 6.51 26.82 5.38
N GLU A 47 6.86 27.92 6.03
CA GLU A 47 8.23 28.36 6.24
C GLU A 47 8.99 27.41 7.17
N LEU A 48 8.32 26.93 8.22
CA LEU A 48 8.87 25.95 9.16
C LEU A 48 9.24 24.64 8.45
N THR A 49 8.32 24.08 7.65
CA THR A 49 8.58 22.86 6.86
C THR A 49 9.75 23.07 5.89
N TYR A 50 9.83 24.24 5.23
CA TYR A 50 10.97 24.55 4.37
C TYR A 50 12.30 24.60 5.15
N LEU A 51 12.30 25.20 6.34
CA LEU A 51 13.49 25.24 7.20
C LEU A 51 13.92 23.84 7.65
N TYR A 52 12.98 22.97 8.02
CA TYR A 52 13.30 21.57 8.37
C TYR A 52 13.92 20.82 7.19
N ILE A 53 13.41 21.01 5.96
CA ILE A 53 13.98 20.40 4.75
C ILE A 53 15.41 20.90 4.51
N GLN A 54 15.66 22.21 4.67
CA GLN A 54 17.00 22.77 4.49
C GLN A 54 18.00 22.33 5.57
N TYR A 55 17.49 21.93 6.74
CA TYR A 55 18.30 21.44 7.85
C TYR A 55 18.42 19.90 7.87
N ASP A 56 17.93 19.23 6.83
CA ASP A 56 17.88 17.76 6.72
C ASP A 56 17.08 17.05 7.84
N GLU A 57 16.21 17.78 8.55
CA GLU A 57 15.30 17.23 9.56
C GLU A 57 13.96 16.80 8.94
N PHE A 58 14.02 15.80 8.05
CA PHE A 58 12.84 15.33 7.30
C PHE A 58 11.73 14.74 8.18
N ASP A 59 12.09 14.13 9.31
CA ASP A 59 11.13 13.54 10.26
C ASP A 59 10.23 14.61 10.88
N ASN A 60 10.82 15.76 11.25
CA ASN A 60 10.09 16.91 11.77
C ASN A 60 9.27 17.57 10.67
N ALA A 61 9.86 17.75 9.48
CA ALA A 61 9.14 18.27 8.31
C ALA A 61 7.87 17.47 8.00
N ALA A 62 7.98 16.13 7.94
CA ALA A 62 6.85 15.26 7.66
C ALA A 62 5.76 15.37 8.74
N THR A 63 6.16 15.44 10.01
CA THR A 63 5.22 15.58 11.14
C THR A 63 4.48 16.91 11.09
N THR A 64 5.18 18.01 10.81
CA THR A 64 4.57 19.34 10.64
C THR A 64 3.57 19.36 9.49
N VAL A 65 3.91 18.76 8.35
CA VAL A 65 2.99 18.69 7.20
C VAL A 65 1.74 17.88 7.53
N MET A 66 1.87 16.72 8.18
CA MET A 66 0.73 15.88 8.54
C MET A 66 -0.21 16.55 9.56
N ASN A 67 0.34 17.28 10.54
CA ASN A 67 -0.46 17.94 11.56
C ASN A 67 -1.10 19.26 11.07
N HIS A 68 -0.49 19.90 10.09
CA HIS A 68 -0.89 21.22 9.58
C HIS A 68 -1.14 21.20 8.07
N SER A 69 -1.86 20.17 7.63
CA SER A 69 -2.15 19.90 6.22
C SER A 69 -2.75 21.07 5.44
N PRO A 70 -3.77 21.80 5.95
CA PRO A 70 -4.42 22.87 5.17
C PRO A 70 -3.48 23.98 4.69
N GLU A 71 -2.34 24.15 5.38
CA GLU A 71 -1.37 25.19 5.07
C GLU A 71 -0.07 24.61 4.52
N ALA A 72 0.48 23.55 5.09
CA ALA A 72 1.82 23.07 4.75
C ALA A 72 1.84 21.95 3.70
N TRP A 73 0.71 21.34 3.36
CA TRP A 73 0.69 20.18 2.48
C TRP A 73 0.78 20.54 1.00
N ASP A 74 1.75 19.92 0.34
CA ASP A 74 1.84 19.81 -1.12
C ASP A 74 2.25 18.37 -1.44
N HIS A 75 1.52 17.71 -2.34
CA HIS A 75 1.71 16.30 -2.62
C HIS A 75 3.10 15.98 -3.19
N MET A 76 3.59 16.79 -4.13
CA MET A 76 4.90 16.58 -4.76
C MET A 76 6.01 16.77 -3.74
N GLN A 77 5.94 17.85 -2.95
CA GLN A 77 6.91 18.13 -1.91
C GLN A 77 6.90 17.04 -0.83
N PHE A 78 5.73 16.58 -0.39
CA PHE A 78 5.63 15.54 0.64
C PHE A 78 6.22 14.21 0.18
N LYS A 79 6.08 13.84 -1.10
CA LYS A 79 6.73 12.65 -1.68
C LYS A 79 8.25 12.72 -1.57
N ASP A 80 8.84 13.88 -1.82
CA ASP A 80 10.29 14.06 -1.70
C ASP A 80 10.77 14.03 -0.24
N ILE A 81 9.95 14.53 0.69
CA ILE A 81 10.24 14.50 2.13
C ILE A 81 10.16 13.05 2.64
N ILE A 82 9.05 12.36 2.39
CA ILE A 82 8.77 11.05 2.99
C ILE A 82 9.80 10.00 2.58
N VAL A 83 10.38 10.08 1.38
CA VAL A 83 11.46 9.15 0.97
C VAL A 83 12.74 9.34 1.80
N LYS A 84 12.97 10.51 2.37
CA LYS A 84 14.19 10.85 3.12
C LYS A 84 14.04 10.66 4.63
N VAL A 85 12.82 10.51 5.11
CA VAL A 85 12.52 10.22 6.52
C VAL A 85 13.20 8.93 6.96
N ALA A 86 13.79 8.94 8.16
CA ALA A 86 14.47 7.80 8.75
C ALA A 86 13.52 6.91 9.57
N SER A 87 12.54 7.52 10.23
CA SER A 87 11.58 6.80 11.07
C SER A 87 10.52 6.05 10.24
N VAL A 88 10.52 4.72 10.38
CA VAL A 88 9.53 3.85 9.72
C VAL A 88 8.11 4.11 10.24
N GLU A 89 7.96 4.54 11.49
CA GLU A 89 6.64 4.85 12.07
C GLU A 89 5.95 6.02 11.36
N LEU A 90 6.73 6.99 10.89
CA LEU A 90 6.20 8.14 10.14
C LEU A 90 5.60 7.71 8.79
N TYR A 91 6.10 6.63 8.17
CA TYR A 91 5.48 6.08 6.97
C TYR A 91 4.05 5.64 7.24
N TYR A 92 3.82 4.87 8.31
CA TYR A 92 2.48 4.40 8.64
C TYR A 92 1.55 5.54 9.09
N LYS A 93 2.07 6.53 9.81
CA LYS A 93 1.31 7.75 10.12
C LYS A 93 0.91 8.51 8.85
N ALA A 94 1.83 8.60 7.88
CA ALA A 94 1.55 9.22 6.59
C ALA A 94 0.51 8.41 5.79
N VAL A 95 0.54 7.07 5.83
CA VAL A 95 -0.50 6.23 5.23
C VAL A 95 -1.88 6.53 5.84
N HIS A 96 -1.98 6.64 7.17
CA HIS A 96 -3.22 7.02 7.84
C HIS A 96 -3.70 8.42 7.43
N PHE A 97 -2.78 9.39 7.38
CA PHE A 97 -3.06 10.76 6.95
C PHE A 97 -3.62 10.82 5.52
N TYR A 98 -2.95 10.15 4.56
CA TYR A 98 -3.44 10.08 3.18
C TYR A 98 -4.78 9.36 3.08
N LEU A 99 -5.00 8.31 3.86
CA LEU A 99 -6.27 7.60 3.85
C LEU A 99 -7.44 8.46 4.37
N GLN A 100 -7.18 9.40 5.27
CA GLN A 100 -8.19 10.28 5.85
C GLN A 100 -8.47 11.53 5.00
N GLU A 101 -7.43 12.16 4.45
CA GLU A 101 -7.56 13.45 3.77
C GLU A 101 -7.49 13.35 2.23
N HIS A 102 -6.70 12.41 1.70
CA HIS A 102 -6.40 12.31 0.27
C HIS A 102 -6.43 10.86 -0.26
N PRO A 103 -7.59 10.17 -0.22
CA PRO A 103 -7.67 8.77 -0.66
C PRO A 103 -7.21 8.56 -2.11
N ASP A 104 -7.48 9.51 -3.00
CA ASP A 104 -7.18 9.39 -4.43
C ASP A 104 -5.66 9.32 -4.72
N LEU A 105 -4.83 9.92 -3.86
CA LEU A 105 -3.38 10.06 -4.05
C LEU A 105 -2.57 9.01 -3.28
N ILE A 106 -3.24 8.10 -2.56
CA ILE A 106 -2.56 7.13 -1.70
C ILE A 106 -1.71 6.14 -2.49
N ASN A 107 -2.15 5.75 -3.69
CA ASN A 107 -1.41 4.82 -4.54
C ASN A 107 -0.06 5.40 -4.96
N ASP A 108 -0.02 6.68 -5.32
CA ASP A 108 1.21 7.36 -5.73
C ASP A 108 2.21 7.46 -4.59
N MET A 109 1.72 7.70 -3.37
CA MET A 109 2.52 7.75 -2.16
C MET A 109 3.07 6.36 -1.80
N LEU A 110 2.21 5.34 -1.82
CA LEU A 110 2.60 3.95 -1.52
C LEU A 110 3.61 3.39 -2.53
N ASN A 111 3.47 3.72 -3.82
CA ASN A 111 4.43 3.32 -4.86
C ASN A 111 5.83 3.86 -4.58
N VAL A 112 5.93 5.11 -4.12
CA VAL A 112 7.22 5.72 -3.76
C VAL A 112 7.82 5.07 -2.50
N LEU A 113 6.98 4.61 -1.58
CA LEU A 113 7.40 3.95 -0.34
C LEU A 113 7.56 2.43 -0.47
N ALA A 114 7.31 1.85 -1.64
CA ALA A 114 7.24 0.39 -1.83
C ALA A 114 8.50 -0.34 -1.35
N LEU A 115 9.70 0.23 -1.55
CA LEU A 115 10.95 -0.42 -1.16
C LEU A 115 11.30 -0.31 0.34
N ARG A 116 10.54 0.47 1.12
CA ARG A 116 10.88 0.82 2.52
C ARG A 116 9.83 0.40 3.53
N VAL A 117 8.63 0.09 3.08
CA VAL A 117 7.49 -0.20 3.95
C VAL A 117 7.21 -1.69 3.99
N ASP A 118 6.77 -2.17 5.14
CA ASP A 118 6.24 -3.52 5.26
C ASP A 118 4.84 -3.60 4.65
N HIS A 119 4.74 -4.31 3.53
CA HIS A 119 3.51 -4.49 2.78
C HIS A 119 2.42 -5.18 3.59
N THR A 120 2.78 -6.09 4.50
CA THR A 120 1.80 -6.81 5.35
C THR A 120 1.05 -5.82 6.24
N ARG A 121 1.79 -4.91 6.88
CA ARG A 121 1.24 -3.89 7.76
C ARG A 121 0.38 -2.87 7.01
N VAL A 122 0.76 -2.51 5.78
CA VAL A 122 -0.08 -1.61 4.93
C VAL A 122 -1.39 -2.28 4.61
N VAL A 123 -1.39 -3.54 4.18
CA VAL A 123 -2.61 -4.31 3.88
C VAL A 123 -3.50 -4.41 5.12
N ASP A 124 -2.94 -4.66 6.30
CA ASP A 124 -3.71 -4.72 7.56
C ASP A 124 -4.37 -3.38 7.92
N ILE A 125 -3.67 -2.26 7.70
CA ILE A 125 -4.24 -0.91 7.90
C ILE A 125 -5.42 -0.69 6.95
N MET A 126 -5.24 -1.03 5.67
CA MET A 126 -6.29 -0.85 4.65
C MET A 126 -7.49 -1.78 4.87
N ARG A 127 -7.24 -3.02 5.31
CA ARG A 127 -8.27 -3.99 5.67
C ARG A 127 -9.09 -3.51 6.86
N LYS A 128 -8.45 -3.00 7.92
CA LYS A 128 -9.15 -2.41 9.08
C LYS A 128 -9.97 -1.18 8.72
N ALA A 129 -9.51 -0.39 7.76
CA ALA A 129 -10.24 0.77 7.26
C ALA A 129 -11.36 0.41 6.27
N GLY A 130 -11.44 -0.83 5.78
CA GLY A 130 -12.43 -1.24 4.78
C GLY A 130 -12.20 -0.66 3.38
N HIS A 131 -11.02 -0.10 3.10
CA HIS A 131 -10.68 0.56 1.83
C HIS A 131 -9.70 -0.26 0.99
N LEU A 132 -9.72 -1.59 1.13
CA LEU A 132 -8.77 -2.49 0.47
C LEU A 132 -8.77 -2.36 -1.07
N ARG A 133 -9.93 -2.07 -1.67
CA ARG A 133 -10.07 -1.89 -3.12
C ARG A 133 -9.31 -0.67 -3.66
N LEU A 134 -9.13 0.37 -2.85
CA LEU A 134 -8.46 1.61 -3.23
C LEU A 134 -6.98 1.37 -3.57
N VAL A 135 -6.34 0.46 -2.83
CA VAL A 135 -4.91 0.14 -2.96
C VAL A 135 -4.62 -1.01 -3.94
N LYS A 136 -5.62 -1.48 -4.68
CA LYS A 136 -5.46 -2.54 -5.69
C LYS A 136 -4.31 -2.26 -6.68
N PRO A 137 -4.17 -1.06 -7.28
CA PRO A 137 -3.07 -0.79 -8.20
C PRO A 137 -1.69 -0.95 -7.56
N TYR A 138 -1.55 -0.48 -6.31
CA TYR A 138 -0.33 -0.64 -5.53
C TYR A 138 -0.03 -2.12 -5.22
N MET A 139 -1.03 -2.88 -4.82
CA MET A 139 -0.87 -4.29 -4.50
C MET A 139 -0.42 -5.12 -5.71
N VAL A 140 -0.97 -4.83 -6.90
CA VAL A 140 -0.52 -5.45 -8.15
C VAL A 140 0.94 -5.11 -8.45
N ALA A 141 1.36 -3.86 -8.25
CA ALA A 141 2.76 -3.45 -8.46
C ALA A 141 3.74 -4.14 -7.50
N VAL A 142 3.29 -4.44 -6.28
CA VAL A 142 4.08 -5.08 -5.22
C VAL A 142 4.02 -6.62 -5.28
N GLN A 143 3.13 -7.18 -6.09
CA GLN A 143 2.87 -8.62 -6.15
C GLN A 143 4.12 -9.44 -6.49
N SER A 144 5.10 -8.85 -7.19
CA SER A 144 6.41 -9.45 -7.45
C SER A 144 7.17 -9.91 -6.19
N ASN A 145 6.90 -9.29 -5.04
CA ASN A 145 7.53 -9.65 -3.76
C ASN A 145 6.94 -10.93 -3.15
N ASN A 146 5.87 -11.49 -3.74
CA ASN A 146 5.20 -12.73 -3.32
C ASN A 146 4.87 -12.76 -1.82
N VAL A 147 4.31 -11.66 -1.30
CA VAL A 147 3.93 -11.53 0.12
C VAL A 147 2.55 -12.12 0.34
N SER A 148 2.41 -13.02 1.31
CA SER A 148 1.15 -13.73 1.58
C SER A 148 -0.04 -12.83 1.85
N ALA A 149 0.12 -11.84 2.73
CA ALA A 149 -0.96 -10.89 3.04
C ALA A 149 -1.44 -10.11 1.79
N VAL A 150 -0.53 -9.78 0.86
CA VAL A 150 -0.85 -9.06 -0.38
C VAL A 150 -1.60 -9.99 -1.34
N ASN A 151 -1.10 -11.20 -1.54
CA ASN A 151 -1.73 -12.19 -2.41
C ASN A 151 -3.14 -12.57 -1.92
N GLU A 152 -3.31 -12.81 -0.62
CA GLU A 152 -4.62 -13.12 -0.03
C GLU A 152 -5.61 -11.98 -0.21
N ALA A 153 -5.18 -10.75 0.05
CA ALA A 153 -6.03 -9.57 -0.11
C ALA A 153 -6.36 -9.29 -1.59
N LEU A 154 -5.43 -9.51 -2.52
CA LEU A 154 -5.70 -9.40 -3.97
C LEU A 154 -6.69 -10.46 -4.42
N ASN A 155 -6.48 -11.71 -3.98
CA ASN A 155 -7.38 -12.82 -4.32
C ASN A 155 -8.78 -12.59 -3.76
N GLU A 156 -8.90 -12.03 -2.55
CA GLU A 156 -10.19 -11.62 -1.97
C GLU A 156 -10.89 -10.56 -2.85
N ILE A 157 -10.16 -9.54 -3.31
CA ILE A 157 -10.70 -8.53 -4.25
C ILE A 157 -11.16 -9.17 -5.56
N TYR A 158 -10.34 -10.04 -6.17
CA TYR A 158 -10.71 -10.70 -7.43
C TYR A 158 -11.92 -11.62 -7.27
N VAL A 159 -12.07 -12.25 -6.11
CA VAL A 159 -13.28 -13.04 -5.81
C VAL A 159 -14.52 -12.17 -5.72
N GLU A 160 -14.42 -11.01 -5.07
CA GLU A 160 -15.54 -10.06 -4.97
C GLU A 160 -15.88 -9.37 -6.30
N GLU A 161 -14.91 -9.15 -7.17
CA GLU A 161 -15.08 -8.54 -8.50
C GLU A 161 -15.44 -9.55 -9.59
N GLU A 162 -15.46 -10.84 -9.26
CA GLU A 162 -15.73 -11.95 -10.20
C GLU A 162 -14.71 -12.05 -11.36
N ASP A 163 -13.50 -11.53 -11.17
CA ASP A 163 -12.42 -11.54 -12.17
C ASP A 163 -11.60 -12.85 -12.10
N TYR A 164 -12.08 -13.87 -12.80
CA TYR A 164 -11.48 -15.21 -12.80
C TYR A 164 -10.16 -15.28 -13.61
N ASP A 165 -9.99 -14.45 -14.63
CA ASP A 165 -8.79 -14.44 -15.47
C ASP A 165 -7.59 -13.92 -14.68
N ARG A 166 -7.73 -12.76 -14.03
CA ARG A 166 -6.67 -12.19 -13.20
C ARG A 166 -6.39 -13.02 -11.95
N LEU A 167 -7.42 -13.61 -11.35
CA LEU A 167 -7.24 -14.52 -10.23
C LEU A 167 -6.37 -15.72 -10.62
N ARG A 168 -6.59 -16.29 -11.80
CA ARG A 168 -5.79 -17.41 -12.30
C ARG A 168 -4.34 -17.03 -12.55
N GLU A 169 -4.10 -15.90 -13.23
CA GLU A 169 -2.75 -15.38 -13.47
C GLU A 169 -2.01 -15.12 -12.16
N SER A 170 -2.69 -14.50 -11.19
CA SER A 170 -2.20 -14.23 -9.84
C SER A 170 -1.73 -15.52 -9.15
N ILE A 171 -2.58 -16.56 -9.16
CA ILE A 171 -2.28 -17.87 -8.54
C ILE A 171 -1.15 -18.60 -9.26
N ASP A 172 -1.05 -18.47 -10.58
CA ASP A 172 -0.02 -19.14 -11.37
C ASP A 172 1.36 -18.56 -11.13
N LEU A 173 1.46 -17.23 -11.04
CA LEU A 173 2.72 -16.51 -10.84
C LEU A 173 3.14 -16.43 -9.36
N HIS A 174 2.19 -16.41 -8.43
CA HIS A 174 2.44 -16.15 -7.01
C HIS A 174 1.78 -17.22 -6.13
N ASP A 175 2.60 -18.09 -5.54
CA ASP A 175 2.17 -19.29 -4.81
C ASP A 175 2.06 -19.13 -3.28
N ASN A 176 2.54 -18.00 -2.74
CA ASN A 176 2.55 -17.75 -1.31
C ASN A 176 1.20 -17.19 -0.84
N PHE A 177 0.22 -18.06 -0.59
CA PHE A 177 -1.09 -17.72 0.01
C PHE A 177 -1.76 -18.97 0.58
N ASP A 178 -2.80 -18.82 1.40
CA ASP A 178 -3.63 -19.95 1.85
C ASP A 178 -4.49 -20.52 0.70
N GLN A 179 -3.91 -21.49 -0.02
CA GLN A 179 -4.56 -22.20 -1.13
C GLN A 179 -5.84 -22.92 -0.69
N ILE A 180 -5.85 -23.49 0.52
CA ILE A 180 -6.96 -24.31 0.98
C ILE A 180 -8.12 -23.42 1.43
N GLY A 181 -7.83 -22.39 2.24
CA GLY A 181 -8.83 -21.43 2.69
C GLY A 181 -9.49 -20.69 1.53
N LEU A 182 -8.70 -20.29 0.52
CA LEU A 182 -9.23 -19.65 -0.68
C LEU A 182 -10.13 -20.61 -1.48
N ALA A 183 -9.69 -21.83 -1.73
CA ALA A 183 -10.49 -22.80 -2.48
C ALA A 183 -11.83 -23.13 -1.81
N GLN A 184 -11.87 -23.25 -0.48
CA GLN A 184 -13.11 -23.47 0.27
C GLN A 184 -14.11 -22.31 0.19
N LYS A 185 -13.62 -21.06 0.12
CA LYS A 185 -14.47 -19.88 -0.09
C LYS A 185 -15.07 -19.90 -1.50
N ILE A 186 -14.23 -20.15 -2.50
CA ILE A 186 -14.63 -20.10 -3.92
C ILE A 186 -15.52 -21.29 -4.31
N GLU A 187 -15.39 -22.45 -3.67
CA GLU A 187 -16.22 -23.63 -3.90
C GLU A 187 -17.73 -23.35 -3.73
N LYS A 188 -18.10 -22.38 -2.88
CA LYS A 188 -19.49 -21.99 -2.61
C LYS A 188 -20.01 -20.89 -3.54
N HIS A 189 -19.18 -20.41 -4.47
CA HIS A 189 -19.54 -19.30 -5.34
C HIS A 189 -20.58 -19.71 -6.41
N GLU A 190 -21.48 -18.80 -6.77
CA GLU A 190 -22.56 -19.08 -7.72
C GLU A 190 -22.02 -19.30 -9.14
N LEU A 191 -21.01 -18.53 -9.53
CA LEU A 191 -20.33 -18.68 -10.82
C LEU A 191 -19.58 -20.01 -10.96
N LEU A 192 -19.79 -20.68 -12.10
CA LEU A 192 -19.11 -21.91 -12.48
C LEU A 192 -17.61 -21.70 -12.72
N GLU A 193 -17.22 -20.60 -13.37
CA GLU A 193 -15.80 -20.31 -13.65
C GLU A 193 -15.00 -20.10 -12.35
N MET A 194 -15.61 -19.51 -11.33
CA MET A 194 -15.00 -19.40 -10.01
C MET A 194 -14.82 -20.77 -9.36
N ARG A 195 -15.85 -21.62 -9.36
CA ARG A 195 -15.74 -23.01 -8.87
C ARG A 195 -14.69 -23.81 -9.63
N ARG A 196 -14.50 -23.54 -10.93
CA ARG A 196 -13.43 -24.11 -11.75
C ARG A 196 -12.04 -23.66 -11.28
N VAL A 197 -11.86 -22.39 -10.96
CA VAL A 197 -10.63 -21.89 -10.32
C VAL A 197 -10.40 -22.56 -8.97
N ALA A 198 -11.44 -22.80 -8.16
CA ALA A 198 -11.31 -23.56 -6.91
C ALA A 198 -10.83 -24.99 -7.14
N ALA A 199 -11.38 -25.69 -8.15
CA ALA A 199 -10.92 -27.03 -8.54
C ALA A 199 -9.45 -27.02 -8.99
N TYR A 200 -9.03 -25.96 -9.72
CA TYR A 200 -7.65 -25.74 -10.13
C TYR A 200 -6.71 -25.47 -8.95
N ILE A 201 -7.13 -24.68 -7.95
CA ILE A 201 -6.35 -24.46 -6.73
C ILE A 201 -6.19 -25.77 -5.95
N TYR A 202 -7.26 -26.55 -5.75
CA TYR A 202 -7.18 -27.85 -5.08
C TYR A 202 -6.23 -28.82 -5.81
N LYS A 203 -6.25 -28.79 -7.15
CA LYS A 203 -5.34 -29.56 -7.99
C LYS A 203 -3.88 -29.15 -7.76
N LYS A 204 -3.57 -27.85 -7.76
CA LYS A 204 -2.22 -27.32 -7.50
C LYS A 204 -1.73 -27.63 -6.08
N ALA A 205 -2.64 -27.65 -5.10
CA ALA A 205 -2.37 -28.03 -3.71
C ALA A 205 -2.24 -29.55 -3.48
N GLY A 206 -2.39 -30.39 -4.52
CA GLY A 206 -2.32 -31.85 -4.41
C GLY A 206 -3.55 -32.52 -3.77
N ARG A 207 -4.67 -31.81 -3.63
CA ARG A 207 -5.94 -32.34 -3.11
C ARG A 207 -6.86 -32.84 -4.23
N TRP A 208 -6.44 -33.92 -4.86
CA TRP A 208 -7.11 -34.52 -6.02
C TRP A 208 -8.57 -34.93 -5.74
N LYS A 209 -8.85 -35.53 -4.59
CA LYS A 209 -10.20 -35.96 -4.16
C LYS A 209 -11.21 -34.81 -4.16
N GLN A 210 -10.83 -33.66 -3.59
CA GLN A 210 -11.70 -32.48 -3.48
C GLN A 210 -11.92 -31.82 -4.85
N SER A 211 -10.86 -31.73 -5.67
CA SER A 211 -10.95 -31.22 -7.03
C SER A 211 -11.87 -32.06 -7.94
N ILE A 212 -11.76 -33.39 -7.87
CA ILE A 212 -12.60 -34.33 -8.63
C ILE A 212 -14.06 -34.27 -8.15
N ALA A 213 -14.30 -34.23 -6.84
CA ALA A 213 -15.65 -34.13 -6.28
C ALA A 213 -16.36 -32.84 -6.73
N LEU A 214 -15.65 -31.71 -6.73
CA LEU A 214 -16.18 -30.43 -7.20
C LEU A 214 -16.49 -30.47 -8.71
N SER A 215 -15.55 -30.98 -9.51
CA SER A 215 -15.72 -31.11 -10.97
C SER A 215 -16.89 -32.05 -11.34
N LYS A 216 -17.12 -33.12 -10.57
CA LYS A 216 -18.28 -34.01 -10.70
C LYS A 216 -19.60 -33.30 -10.37
N LYS A 217 -19.62 -32.51 -9.29
CA LYS A 217 -20.80 -31.71 -8.88
C LYS A 217 -21.19 -30.70 -9.95
N ASP A 218 -20.20 -30.09 -10.60
CA ASP A 218 -20.40 -29.10 -11.65
C ASP A 218 -20.58 -29.75 -13.05
N LYS A 219 -20.60 -31.08 -13.14
CA LYS A 219 -20.73 -31.88 -14.38
C LYS A 219 -19.64 -31.60 -15.44
N HIS A 220 -18.49 -31.09 -15.01
CA HIS A 220 -17.34 -30.83 -15.88
C HIS A 220 -16.39 -32.04 -15.86
N TYR A 221 -16.79 -33.09 -16.56
CA TYR A 221 -16.05 -34.36 -16.59
C TYR A 221 -14.69 -34.28 -17.30
N ARG A 222 -14.50 -33.34 -18.23
CA ARG A 222 -13.21 -33.15 -18.92
C ARG A 222 -12.11 -32.76 -17.94
N ASP A 223 -12.35 -31.75 -17.11
CA ASP A 223 -11.39 -31.27 -16.13
C ASP A 223 -11.17 -32.30 -15.01
N ALA A 224 -12.22 -33.07 -14.66
CA ALA A 224 -12.12 -34.19 -13.73
C ALA A 224 -11.20 -35.31 -14.25
N MET A 225 -11.34 -35.68 -15.54
CA MET A 225 -10.49 -36.68 -16.20
C MET A 225 -9.04 -36.20 -16.30
N GLU A 226 -8.79 -34.94 -16.66
CA GLU A 226 -7.44 -34.37 -16.69
C GLU A 226 -6.80 -34.35 -15.30
N THR A 227 -7.59 -34.05 -14.26
CA THR A 227 -7.13 -34.02 -12.87
C THR A 227 -6.79 -35.43 -12.37
N ALA A 228 -7.59 -36.44 -12.70
CA ALA A 228 -7.29 -37.83 -12.36
C ALA A 228 -6.14 -38.43 -13.17
N SER A 229 -5.98 -38.02 -14.42
CA SER A 229 -4.79 -38.38 -15.20
C SER A 229 -3.51 -37.82 -14.59
N GLN A 230 -3.58 -36.63 -13.98
CA GLN A 230 -2.42 -35.99 -13.35
C GLN A 230 -2.15 -36.46 -11.92
N SER A 231 -3.16 -36.96 -11.20
CA SER A 231 -2.98 -37.53 -9.86
C SER A 231 -2.19 -38.84 -9.87
N GLY A 232 -2.30 -39.63 -10.95
CA GLY A 232 -1.63 -40.93 -11.08
C GLY A 232 -2.18 -42.02 -10.15
N GLU A 233 -3.22 -41.73 -9.36
CA GLU A 233 -3.84 -42.67 -8.44
C GLU A 233 -4.90 -43.51 -9.15
N ARG A 234 -4.70 -44.83 -9.16
CA ARG A 234 -5.60 -45.80 -9.82
C ARG A 234 -6.98 -45.83 -9.16
N GLU A 235 -7.05 -45.67 -7.84
CA GLU A 235 -8.29 -45.60 -7.07
C GLU A 235 -9.17 -44.41 -7.48
N LEU A 236 -8.58 -43.23 -7.71
CA LEU A 236 -9.31 -42.05 -8.15
C LEU A 236 -9.82 -42.17 -9.59
N ALA A 237 -9.08 -42.89 -10.45
CA ALA A 237 -9.50 -43.19 -11.81
C ALA A 237 -10.66 -44.20 -11.83
N GLU A 238 -10.62 -45.22 -10.97
CA GLU A 238 -11.72 -46.16 -10.79
C GLU A 238 -12.96 -45.50 -10.19
N GLU A 239 -12.80 -44.54 -9.28
CA GLU A 239 -13.92 -43.78 -8.71
C GLU A 239 -14.57 -42.82 -9.74
N LEU A 240 -13.87 -42.50 -10.82
CA LEU A 240 -14.36 -41.64 -11.91
C LEU A 240 -15.11 -42.38 -13.03
N LEU A 241 -14.83 -43.67 -13.21
CA LEU A 241 -15.49 -44.57 -14.17
C LEU A 241 -16.89 -44.99 -13.68
#